data_AF-A0A9W4LB53-F1
#
_entry.id   AF-A0A9W4LB53-F1
#
_cell.length_a   1.000
_cell.length_b   1.000
_cell.length_c   1.000
_cell.angle_alpha   90.00
_cell.angle_beta   90.00
_cell.angle_gamma   90.00
#
_symmetry.space_group_name_H-M   'P 1'
#
loop_
_entity.id
_entity.type
_entity.pdbx_description
1 polymer ?
#
loop_
_entity_poly.entity_id
_entity_poly.type
_entity_poly.pdbx_seq_one_letter_code
_entity_poly.pdbx_strand_id
1 'polypeptide(L)'
;MKKQYEDTDLDISLKKLNADLLWKTKKKQKLKKRIISDIEKLESRERSKIPLLSTSIKKVSLIRKITYSGIALIILLGLFIGSAFISPAMAEVVSKVSFINQIVQSLKETDDRKGKLDALYDEISKKLNENKEYKGKVEVGMSWLFSSEPPSFTVWVEDEDFKQEHGDEIKDIIFKCAKSYKIDEVEIVLEVRDKVEPSEKNIELEKLTDEILTITQEVVEEKGYTILASGVTTNPKKVSVKVGIEGTEQHYKEVKNQIEKHVHDVIYAKKHEKFEVEVKRESEDEIKGQNWQPIFTAVMEETHKKFKETNGFAYSFHPKPLEIILKTSLSKGEETEEQAERIEEYARQVVEVKRKELSVEAIPYKIIIRDKDHKKLYEKLHN
;
A
#
# COMPACT_ATOMS: atom_id res chain seq x y z
N MET A 1 -46.31 -28.44 16.85
CA MET A 1 -45.00 -28.83 17.41
C MET A 1 -43.90 -28.38 16.45
N LYS A 2 -43.22 -27.26 16.73
CA LYS A 2 -42.05 -26.81 15.96
C LYS A 2 -40.82 -27.51 16.55
N LYS A 3 -40.17 -28.38 15.77
CA LYS A 3 -38.86 -28.93 16.13
C LYS A 3 -37.80 -27.90 15.74
N GLN A 4 -37.12 -27.34 16.73
CA GLN A 4 -35.84 -26.68 16.54
C GLN A 4 -34.84 -27.76 16.13
N TYR A 5 -34.28 -27.64 14.93
CA TYR A 5 -33.08 -28.38 14.55
C TYR A 5 -31.90 -27.54 15.03
N GLU A 6 -31.26 -27.97 16.11
CA GLU A 6 -30.02 -27.36 16.58
C GLU A 6 -28.92 -27.62 15.56
N ASP A 7 -28.29 -26.54 15.11
CA ASP A 7 -27.18 -26.49 14.16
C ASP A 7 -25.87 -26.93 14.83
N THR A 8 -25.85 -28.18 15.31
CA THR A 8 -24.73 -28.72 16.09
C THR A 8 -23.51 -29.01 15.20
N ASP A 9 -23.70 -29.23 13.90
CA ASP A 9 -22.64 -29.63 12.97
C ASP A 9 -21.81 -28.44 12.48
N LEU A 10 -22.44 -27.25 12.33
CA LEU A 10 -21.75 -26.01 11.99
C LEU A 10 -20.90 -25.50 13.17
N ASP A 11 -21.41 -25.57 14.40
CA ASP A 11 -20.67 -25.16 15.60
C ASP A 11 -19.46 -26.09 15.87
N ILE A 12 -19.60 -27.40 15.59
CA ILE A 12 -18.47 -28.35 15.66
C ILE A 12 -17.41 -28.02 14.59
N SER A 13 -17.84 -27.67 13.37
CA SER A 13 -16.94 -27.32 12.27
C SER A 13 -16.17 -26.02 12.51
N LEU A 14 -16.83 -24.98 13.04
CA LEU A 14 -16.21 -23.71 13.43
C LEU A 14 -15.22 -23.88 14.59
N LYS A 15 -15.57 -24.69 15.60
CA LYS A 15 -14.65 -25.02 16.70
C LYS A 15 -13.41 -25.75 16.21
N LYS A 16 -13.56 -26.68 15.26
CA LYS A 16 -12.43 -27.40 14.65
C LYS A 16 -11.53 -26.48 13.83
N LEU A 17 -12.10 -25.57 13.04
CA LEU A 17 -11.34 -24.61 12.22
C LEU A 17 -10.56 -23.61 13.09
N ASN A 18 -11.19 -23.11 14.16
CA ASN A 18 -10.54 -22.23 15.13
C ASN A 18 -9.41 -22.96 15.90
N ALA A 19 -9.62 -24.23 16.26
CA ALA A 19 -8.58 -25.05 16.90
C ALA A 19 -7.38 -25.30 15.96
N ASP A 20 -7.62 -25.54 14.67
CA ASP A 20 -6.55 -25.75 13.69
C ASP A 20 -5.75 -24.46 13.40
N LEU A 21 -6.43 -23.31 13.33
CA LEU A 21 -5.80 -21.99 13.25
C LEU A 21 -4.93 -21.71 14.48
N LEU A 22 -5.43 -21.98 15.68
CA LEU A 22 -4.67 -21.84 16.92
C LEU A 22 -3.46 -22.79 16.97
N TRP A 23 -3.61 -24.01 16.47
CA TRP A 23 -2.51 -24.98 16.38
C TRP A 23 -1.42 -24.53 15.40
N LYS A 24 -1.79 -24.05 14.20
CA LYS A 24 -0.85 -23.48 13.22
C LYS A 24 -0.13 -22.26 13.77
N THR A 25 -0.86 -21.37 14.46
CA THR A 25 -0.28 -20.17 15.10
C THR A 25 0.71 -20.54 16.22
N LYS A 26 0.37 -21.52 17.07
CA LYS A 26 1.28 -22.06 18.10
C LYS A 26 2.51 -22.73 17.50
N LYS A 27 2.37 -23.46 16.38
CA LYS A 27 3.49 -24.08 15.66
C LYS A 27 4.43 -23.02 15.07
N LYS A 28 3.88 -21.95 14.49
CA LYS A 28 4.65 -20.78 13.98
C LYS A 28 5.38 -20.05 15.09
N GLN A 29 4.74 -19.83 16.25
CA GLN A 29 5.39 -19.24 17.42
C GLN A 29 6.50 -20.13 18.02
N LYS A 30 6.28 -21.46 18.07
CA LYS A 30 7.29 -22.42 18.54
C LYS A 30 8.50 -22.46 17.60
N LEU A 31 8.27 -22.38 16.29
CA LEU A 31 9.35 -22.28 15.29
C LEU A 31 10.13 -20.97 15.45
N LYS A 32 9.44 -19.84 15.60
CA LYS A 32 10.07 -18.53 15.87
C LYS A 32 10.95 -18.56 17.13
N LYS A 33 10.46 -19.13 18.24
CA LYS A 33 11.24 -19.28 19.48
C LYS A 33 12.46 -20.18 19.32
N ARG A 34 12.36 -21.27 18.54
CA ARG A 34 13.49 -22.15 18.25
C ARG A 34 14.55 -21.41 17.44
N ILE A 35 14.15 -20.68 16.39
CA ILE A 35 15.07 -19.89 15.56
C ILE A 35 15.81 -18.84 16.40
N ILE A 36 15.11 -18.11 17.27
CA ILE A 36 15.73 -17.12 18.17
C ILE A 36 16.73 -17.79 19.13
N SER A 37 16.35 -18.92 19.74
CA SER A 37 17.25 -19.67 20.62
C SER A 37 18.48 -20.22 19.90
N ASP A 38 18.33 -20.64 18.64
CA ASP A 38 19.44 -21.12 17.81
C ASP A 38 20.36 -19.95 17.42
N ILE A 39 19.82 -18.76 17.14
CA ILE A 39 20.61 -17.52 16.92
C ILE A 39 21.42 -17.15 18.17
N GLU A 40 20.80 -17.14 19.35
CA GLU A 40 21.49 -16.84 20.63
C GLU A 40 22.58 -17.88 20.94
N LYS A 41 22.35 -19.16 20.62
CA LYS A 41 23.36 -20.22 20.74
C LYS A 41 24.51 -20.05 19.76
N LEU A 42 24.25 -19.56 18.56
CA LEU A 42 25.29 -19.27 17.57
C LEU A 42 26.14 -18.06 17.99
N GLU A 43 25.51 -16.98 18.46
CA GLU A 43 26.21 -15.79 18.96
C GLU A 43 27.07 -16.09 20.21
N SER A 44 26.56 -16.91 21.13
CA SER A 44 27.34 -17.33 22.32
C SER A 44 28.48 -18.31 21.96
N ARG A 45 28.31 -19.13 20.93
CA ARG A 45 29.37 -20.00 20.37
C ARG A 45 30.44 -19.20 19.62
N GLU A 46 30.08 -18.05 19.06
CA GLU A 46 31.02 -17.13 18.40
C GLU A 46 31.79 -16.29 19.42
N ARG A 47 31.15 -15.83 20.51
CA ARG A 47 31.83 -15.18 21.64
C ARG A 47 32.80 -16.09 22.39
N SER A 48 32.50 -17.38 22.53
CA SER A 48 33.34 -18.35 23.24
C SER A 48 34.55 -18.84 22.43
N LYS A 49 34.65 -18.50 21.15
CA LYS A 49 35.81 -18.83 20.28
C LYS A 49 36.96 -17.82 20.35
N ILE A 50 36.91 -16.80 21.21
CA ILE A 50 38.07 -15.95 21.51
C ILE A 50 38.85 -16.59 22.66
N PRO A 51 39.99 -17.28 22.42
CA PRO A 51 40.81 -17.77 23.51
C PRO A 51 41.55 -16.57 24.10
N LEU A 52 41.29 -16.29 25.38
CA LEU A 52 42.14 -15.45 26.23
C LEU A 52 43.53 -16.07 26.30
N LEU A 53 44.40 -15.71 25.36
CA LEU A 53 45.81 -16.08 25.39
C LEU A 53 46.56 -15.02 26.20
N SER A 54 46.67 -15.28 27.50
CA SER A 54 47.61 -14.58 28.37
C SER A 54 49.03 -15.06 28.07
N THR A 55 49.82 -14.23 27.42
CA THR A 55 51.28 -14.23 27.60
C THR A 55 51.77 -12.80 27.52
N SER A 56 52.46 -12.38 28.59
CA SER A 56 53.18 -11.13 28.69
C SER A 56 54.27 -11.03 27.62
N ILE A 57 54.75 -9.79 27.41
CA ILE A 57 55.85 -9.35 26.53
C ILE A 57 55.39 -8.88 25.14
N LYS A 58 55.59 -7.57 24.85
CA LYS A 58 55.33 -6.77 23.62
C LYS A 58 54.12 -5.79 23.57
N LYS A 59 53.52 -5.39 24.70
CA LYS A 59 52.39 -4.43 24.70
C LYS A 59 52.71 -3.00 24.20
N VAL A 60 53.96 -2.53 24.24
CA VAL A 60 54.30 -1.15 23.83
C VAL A 60 54.26 -0.94 22.30
N SER A 61 54.56 -1.98 21.51
CA SER A 61 54.59 -1.85 20.04
C SER A 61 53.20 -1.94 19.39
N LEU A 62 52.26 -2.63 20.01
CA LEU A 62 50.90 -2.86 19.48
C LEU A 62 49.99 -1.67 19.75
N ILE A 63 50.12 -1.04 20.92
CA ILE A 63 49.38 0.20 21.26
C ILE A 63 49.82 1.34 20.33
N ARG A 64 51.13 1.49 20.06
CA ARG A 64 51.63 2.44 19.06
C ARG A 64 51.06 2.17 17.67
N LYS A 65 51.04 0.91 17.20
CA LYS A 65 50.45 0.54 15.90
C LYS A 65 48.96 0.83 15.81
N ILE A 66 48.19 0.58 16.87
CA ILE A 66 46.75 0.89 16.92
C ILE A 66 46.49 2.40 16.98
N THR A 67 47.32 3.17 17.72
CA THR A 67 47.22 4.64 17.73
C THR A 67 47.61 5.26 16.41
N TYR A 68 48.71 4.81 15.77
CA TYR A 68 49.07 5.26 14.42
C TYR A 68 48.01 4.86 13.37
N SER A 69 47.41 3.67 13.48
CA SER A 69 46.31 3.25 12.61
C SER A 69 45.03 4.06 12.84
N GLY A 70 44.72 4.42 14.09
CA GLY A 70 43.59 5.28 14.43
C GLY A 70 43.79 6.71 13.94
N ILE A 71 44.98 7.28 14.13
CA ILE A 71 45.35 8.61 13.61
C ILE A 71 45.34 8.61 12.08
N ALA A 72 45.86 7.56 11.43
CA ALA A 72 45.80 7.42 9.98
C ALA A 72 44.35 7.34 9.47
N LEU A 73 43.45 6.63 10.18
CA LEU A 73 42.04 6.56 9.83
C LEU A 73 41.33 7.92 9.99
N ILE A 74 41.66 8.66 11.05
CA ILE A 74 41.12 10.03 11.28
C ILE A 74 41.65 10.99 10.22
N ILE A 75 42.93 10.88 9.83
CA ILE A 75 43.52 11.67 8.74
C ILE A 75 42.87 11.29 7.40
N LEU A 76 42.61 10.01 7.14
CA LEU A 76 41.92 9.54 5.93
C LEU A 76 40.48 10.02 5.87
N LEU A 77 39.73 9.94 6.97
CA LEU A 77 38.37 10.49 7.07
C LEU A 77 38.37 12.02 6.97
N GLY A 78 39.36 12.69 7.57
CA GLY A 78 39.55 14.13 7.46
C GLY A 78 39.92 14.60 6.04
N LEU A 79 40.77 13.85 5.33
CA LEU A 79 41.07 14.05 3.91
C LEU A 79 39.86 13.73 3.03
N PHE A 80 39.06 12.73 3.39
CA PHE A 80 37.84 12.37 2.67
C PHE A 80 36.77 13.47 2.81
N ILE A 81 36.55 13.98 4.03
CA ILE A 81 35.65 15.11 4.30
C ILE A 81 36.20 16.40 3.68
N GLY A 82 37.52 16.64 3.76
CA GLY A 82 38.18 17.78 3.12
C GLY A 82 38.10 17.74 1.60
N SER A 83 38.14 16.55 0.99
CA SER A 83 38.01 16.39 -0.46
C SER A 83 36.61 16.75 -0.99
N ALA A 84 35.57 16.68 -0.15
CA ALA A 84 34.23 17.14 -0.52
C ALA A 84 34.15 18.67 -0.66
N PHE A 85 35.04 19.44 -0.01
CA PHE A 85 35.15 20.88 -0.18
C PHE A 85 36.10 21.30 -1.33
N ILE A 86 36.96 20.39 -1.79
CA ILE A 86 38.01 20.68 -2.77
C ILE A 86 37.65 20.16 -4.17
N SER A 87 36.83 19.11 -4.28
CA SER A 87 36.46 18.49 -5.56
C SER A 87 34.96 18.57 -5.84
N PRO A 88 34.55 19.17 -6.97
CA PRO A 88 33.16 19.18 -7.43
C PRO A 88 32.54 17.77 -7.54
N ALA A 89 33.33 16.77 -7.93
CA ALA A 89 32.84 15.39 -8.08
C ALA A 89 32.48 14.73 -6.74
N MET A 90 33.25 14.98 -5.68
CA MET A 90 32.93 14.46 -4.34
C MET A 90 31.78 15.23 -3.68
N ALA A 91 31.67 16.55 -3.94
CA ALA A 91 30.52 17.34 -3.51
C ALA A 91 29.21 16.82 -4.12
N GLU A 92 29.23 16.41 -5.39
CA GLU A 92 28.09 15.80 -6.09
C GLU A 92 27.66 14.46 -5.48
N VAL A 93 28.61 13.62 -5.05
CA VAL A 93 28.31 12.33 -4.41
C VAL A 93 27.69 12.54 -3.02
N VAL A 94 28.25 13.45 -2.22
CA VAL A 94 27.73 13.76 -0.88
C VAL A 94 26.35 14.41 -0.95
N SER A 95 26.10 15.30 -1.92
CA SER A 95 24.79 15.92 -2.11
C SER A 95 23.73 14.89 -2.50
N LYS A 96 24.06 13.93 -3.38
CA LYS A 96 23.15 12.81 -3.74
C LYS A 96 22.81 11.94 -2.53
N VAL A 97 23.77 11.60 -1.66
CA VAL A 97 23.51 10.83 -0.44
C VAL A 97 22.59 11.60 0.52
N SER A 98 22.85 12.90 0.72
CA SER A 98 22.00 13.75 1.57
C SER A 98 20.58 13.87 1.03
N PHE A 99 20.44 14.00 -0.29
CA PHE A 99 19.14 14.19 -0.93
C PHE A 99 18.29 12.91 -0.95
N ILE A 100 18.89 11.74 -1.19
CA ILE A 100 18.20 10.44 -1.05
C ILE A 100 17.65 10.28 0.37
N ASN A 101 18.45 10.64 1.39
CA ASN A 101 17.98 10.58 2.77
C ASN A 101 16.80 11.52 3.05
N GLN A 102 16.74 12.68 2.39
CA GLN A 102 15.58 13.58 2.46
C GLN A 102 14.34 12.96 1.81
N ILE A 103 14.48 12.27 0.66
CA ILE A 103 13.37 11.55 0.03
C ILE A 103 12.86 10.43 0.94
N VAL A 104 13.75 9.61 1.51
CA VAL A 104 13.37 8.53 2.43
C VAL A 104 12.62 9.09 3.65
N GLN A 105 13.11 10.18 4.23
CA GLN A 105 12.45 10.85 5.34
C GLN A 105 11.07 11.41 4.93
N SER A 106 10.98 12.04 3.74
CA SER A 106 9.73 12.59 3.22
C SER A 106 8.69 11.49 2.98
N LEU A 107 9.09 10.36 2.40
CA LEU A 107 8.24 9.17 2.20
C LEU A 107 7.71 8.65 3.54
N LYS A 108 8.57 8.55 4.56
CA LYS A 108 8.16 8.11 5.89
C LYS A 108 7.14 9.07 6.52
N GLU A 109 7.33 10.38 6.39
CA GLU A 109 6.37 11.37 6.87
C GLU A 109 5.02 11.25 6.15
N THR A 110 5.04 10.97 4.84
CA THR A 110 3.85 10.73 4.03
C THR A 110 3.10 9.48 4.52
N ASP A 111 3.81 8.37 4.76
CA ASP A 111 3.23 7.14 5.31
C ASP A 111 2.69 7.34 6.75
N ASP A 112 3.42 8.05 7.60
CA ASP A 112 3.00 8.40 8.97
C ASP A 112 1.74 9.28 8.95
N ARG A 113 1.61 10.20 7.98
CA ARG A 113 0.43 11.05 7.83
C ARG A 113 -0.79 10.24 7.36
N LYS A 114 -0.62 9.31 6.42
CA LYS A 114 -1.70 8.41 5.97
C LYS A 114 -2.26 7.59 7.14
N GLY A 115 -1.38 6.99 7.94
CA GLY A 115 -1.82 6.24 9.13
C GLY A 115 -2.58 7.10 10.15
N LYS A 116 -2.25 8.39 10.28
CA LYS A 116 -3.02 9.33 11.12
C LYS A 116 -4.39 9.67 10.52
N LEU A 117 -4.48 9.81 9.19
CA LEU A 117 -5.75 10.04 8.51
C LEU A 117 -6.68 8.85 8.72
N ASP A 118 -6.19 7.62 8.52
CA ASP A 118 -6.98 6.39 8.75
C ASP A 118 -7.49 6.32 10.19
N ALA A 119 -6.61 6.56 11.18
CA ALA A 119 -7.00 6.57 12.59
C ALA A 119 -8.00 7.69 12.95
N LEU A 120 -7.85 8.88 12.33
CA LEU A 120 -8.79 9.98 12.48
C LEU A 120 -10.18 9.58 11.97
N TYR A 121 -10.25 8.97 10.78
CA TYR A 121 -11.52 8.50 10.21
C TYR A 121 -12.20 7.46 11.10
N ASP A 122 -11.44 6.49 11.60
CA ASP A 122 -11.95 5.47 12.52
C ASP A 122 -12.52 6.11 13.81
N GLU A 123 -11.81 7.09 14.38
CA GLU A 123 -12.27 7.78 15.60
C GLU A 123 -13.54 8.59 15.36
N ILE A 124 -13.61 9.34 14.25
CA ILE A 124 -14.82 10.11 13.88
C ILE A 124 -15.99 9.16 13.65
N SER A 125 -15.79 8.14 12.82
CA SER A 125 -16.82 7.14 12.51
C SER A 125 -17.34 6.46 13.76
N LYS A 126 -16.44 6.10 14.69
CA LYS A 126 -16.82 5.54 15.99
C LYS A 126 -17.63 6.52 16.83
N LYS A 127 -17.17 7.75 17.02
CA LYS A 127 -17.85 8.76 17.85
C LYS A 127 -19.26 9.09 17.35
N LEU A 128 -19.42 9.22 16.04
CA LEU A 128 -20.72 9.50 15.44
C LEU A 128 -21.65 8.28 15.54
N ASN A 129 -21.16 7.07 15.30
CA ASN A 129 -21.98 5.84 15.38
C ASN A 129 -22.36 5.42 16.81
N GLU A 130 -21.52 5.73 17.80
CA GLU A 130 -21.80 5.44 19.21
C GLU A 130 -22.75 6.46 19.85
N ASN A 131 -22.89 7.65 19.27
CA ASN A 131 -23.89 8.63 19.71
C ASN A 131 -25.30 8.13 19.34
N LYS A 132 -26.13 7.87 20.36
CA LYS A 132 -27.51 7.38 20.20
C LYS A 132 -28.38 8.31 19.34
N GLU A 133 -28.11 9.60 19.38
CA GLU A 133 -28.85 10.62 18.62
C GLU A 133 -28.52 10.59 17.13
N TYR A 134 -27.29 10.22 16.78
CA TYR A 134 -26.78 10.23 15.41
C TYR A 134 -26.81 8.86 14.74
N LYS A 135 -26.94 7.80 15.55
CA LYS A 135 -26.92 6.41 15.08
C LYS A 135 -27.98 6.17 14.00
N GLY A 136 -27.53 5.79 12.81
CA GLY A 136 -28.40 5.53 11.65
C GLY A 136 -28.91 6.80 10.94
N LYS A 137 -28.57 7.98 11.46
CA LYS A 137 -28.93 9.29 10.90
C LYS A 137 -27.75 10.03 10.28
N VAL A 138 -26.53 9.68 10.68
CA VAL A 138 -25.29 10.31 10.22
C VAL A 138 -24.36 9.25 9.63
N GLU A 139 -23.78 9.56 8.48
CA GLU A 139 -22.70 8.79 7.87
C GLU A 139 -21.58 9.73 7.43
N VAL A 140 -20.34 9.25 7.52
CA VAL A 140 -19.15 10.04 7.23
C VAL A 140 -18.33 9.33 6.17
N GLY A 141 -18.03 10.06 5.10
CA GLY A 141 -16.99 9.75 4.13
C GLY A 141 -15.80 10.68 4.33
N MET A 142 -14.60 10.17 4.05
CA MET A 142 -13.38 10.97 4.02
C MET A 142 -12.71 10.76 2.67
N SER A 143 -12.30 11.85 2.04
CA SER A 143 -11.60 11.83 0.75
C SER A 143 -10.46 12.84 0.74
N TRP A 144 -9.40 12.51 0.00
CA TRP A 144 -8.30 13.41 -0.29
C TRP A 144 -7.63 12.93 -1.58
N LEU A 145 -7.19 13.87 -2.41
CA LEU A 145 -6.45 13.55 -3.63
C LEU A 145 -4.98 13.28 -3.33
N PHE A 146 -4.39 14.07 -2.42
CA PHE A 146 -3.02 13.92 -1.95
C PHE A 146 -3.00 13.95 -0.44
N SER A 147 -2.25 13.05 0.17
CA SER A 147 -2.14 12.97 1.62
C SER A 147 -1.56 14.25 2.22
N SER A 148 -0.74 15.02 1.49
CA SER A 148 -0.21 16.31 1.94
C SER A 148 -1.23 17.44 2.01
N GLU A 149 -2.41 17.27 1.40
CA GLU A 149 -3.49 18.25 1.41
C GLU A 149 -4.42 18.06 2.61
N PRO A 150 -5.26 19.06 2.94
CA PRO A 150 -6.35 18.90 3.89
C PRO A 150 -7.32 17.80 3.42
N PRO A 151 -7.75 16.87 4.30
CA PRO A 151 -8.79 15.93 3.95
C PRO A 151 -10.16 16.63 3.90
N SER A 152 -11.03 16.12 3.02
CA SER A 152 -12.42 16.55 2.89
C SER A 152 -13.34 15.48 3.48
N PHE A 153 -14.15 15.88 4.46
CA PHE A 153 -15.16 15.05 5.08
C PHE A 153 -16.53 15.36 4.49
N THR A 154 -17.15 14.37 3.87
CA THR A 154 -18.56 14.46 3.49
C THR A 154 -19.40 13.80 4.58
N VAL A 155 -20.29 14.57 5.18
CA VAL A 155 -21.19 14.13 6.24
C VAL A 155 -22.60 14.07 5.67
N TRP A 156 -23.14 12.87 5.51
CA TRP A 156 -24.52 12.66 5.08
C TRP A 156 -25.43 12.55 6.30
N VAL A 157 -26.43 13.42 6.38
CA VAL A 157 -27.41 13.49 7.48
C VAL A 157 -28.82 13.16 7.01
N GLU A 158 -29.73 12.82 7.92
CA GLU A 158 -31.07 12.30 7.58
C GLU A 158 -31.94 13.29 6.80
N ASP A 159 -32.02 14.55 7.25
CA ASP A 159 -32.87 15.60 6.68
C ASP A 159 -32.33 17.00 7.00
N GLU A 160 -32.96 18.04 6.43
CA GLU A 160 -32.54 19.44 6.61
C GLU A 160 -32.77 19.94 8.04
N ASP A 161 -33.79 19.46 8.76
CA ASP A 161 -34.04 19.88 10.14
C ASP A 161 -32.92 19.36 11.05
N PHE A 162 -32.57 18.08 10.91
CA PHE A 162 -31.43 17.46 11.60
C PHE A 162 -30.11 18.15 11.25
N LYS A 163 -29.92 18.52 9.98
CA LYS A 163 -28.74 19.28 9.53
C LYS A 163 -28.62 20.62 10.24
N GLN A 164 -29.73 21.34 10.40
CA GLN A 164 -29.74 22.64 11.09
C GLN A 164 -29.55 22.50 12.61
N GLU A 165 -30.13 21.46 13.22
CA GLU A 165 -30.06 21.24 14.66
C GLU A 165 -28.68 20.74 15.13
N HIS A 166 -28.09 19.77 14.43
CA HIS A 166 -26.88 19.08 14.87
C HIS A 166 -25.64 19.35 14.03
N GLY A 167 -25.78 20.06 12.91
CA GLY A 167 -24.69 20.22 11.93
C GLY A 167 -23.43 20.86 12.52
N ASP A 168 -23.59 21.87 13.38
CA ASP A 168 -22.46 22.53 14.01
C ASP A 168 -21.80 21.66 15.09
N GLU A 169 -22.58 20.88 15.84
CA GLU A 169 -22.04 19.92 16.83
C GLU A 169 -21.21 18.82 16.13
N ILE A 170 -21.71 18.29 15.01
CA ILE A 170 -21.01 17.27 14.23
C ILE A 170 -19.69 17.82 13.67
N LYS A 171 -19.69 19.04 13.12
CA LYS A 171 -18.45 19.73 12.69
C LYS A 171 -17.48 19.87 13.86
N ASP A 172 -17.97 20.26 15.03
CA ASP A 172 -17.18 20.44 16.24
C ASP A 172 -16.50 19.14 16.69
N ILE A 173 -17.20 18.01 16.60
CA ILE A 173 -16.65 16.67 16.87
C ILE A 173 -15.50 16.38 15.89
N ILE A 174 -15.72 16.60 14.58
CA ILE A 174 -14.72 16.35 13.54
C ILE A 174 -13.48 17.24 13.77
N PHE A 175 -13.66 18.54 14.02
CA PHE A 175 -12.55 19.46 14.30
C PHE A 175 -11.76 19.08 15.56
N LYS A 176 -12.45 18.66 16.64
CA LYS A 176 -11.79 18.21 17.87
C LYS A 176 -10.96 16.94 17.64
N CYS A 177 -11.48 16.01 16.84
CA CYS A 177 -10.73 14.82 16.44
C CYS A 177 -9.54 15.21 15.56
N ALA A 178 -9.71 16.02 14.52
CA ALA A 178 -8.62 16.44 13.66
C ALA A 178 -7.45 17.08 14.44
N LYS A 179 -7.78 17.96 15.41
CA LYS A 179 -6.78 18.56 16.31
C LYS A 179 -6.04 17.53 17.18
N SER A 180 -6.71 16.48 17.68
CA SER A 180 -6.04 15.45 18.49
C SER A 180 -5.00 14.66 17.68
N TYR A 181 -5.21 14.52 16.36
CA TYR A 181 -4.26 13.88 15.44
C TYR A 181 -3.25 14.85 14.81
N LYS A 182 -3.26 16.14 15.21
CA LYS A 182 -2.41 17.20 14.63
C LYS A 182 -2.66 17.40 13.13
N ILE A 183 -3.92 17.37 12.74
CA ILE A 183 -4.42 17.71 11.40
C ILE A 183 -5.12 19.06 11.55
N ASP A 184 -4.41 20.13 11.18
CA ASP A 184 -4.82 21.50 11.47
C ASP A 184 -5.93 22.01 10.55
N GLU A 185 -5.97 21.51 9.32
CA GLU A 185 -6.93 21.90 8.29
C GLU A 185 -7.73 20.68 7.83
N VAL A 186 -9.06 20.83 7.82
CA VAL A 186 -10.02 19.87 7.28
C VAL A 186 -11.14 20.63 6.59
N GLU A 187 -11.59 20.12 5.44
CA GLU A 187 -12.82 20.58 4.79
C GLU A 187 -13.97 19.70 5.25
N ILE A 188 -15.14 20.28 5.54
CA ILE A 188 -16.32 19.53 5.97
C ILE A 188 -17.53 19.99 5.15
N VAL A 189 -18.12 19.07 4.41
CA VAL A 189 -19.31 19.27 3.60
C VAL A 189 -20.46 18.49 4.22
N LEU A 190 -21.55 19.18 4.59
CA LEU A 190 -22.76 18.56 5.13
C LEU A 190 -23.83 18.48 4.05
N GLU A 191 -24.25 17.26 3.76
CA GLU A 191 -25.26 16.94 2.74
C GLU A 191 -26.41 16.19 3.38
N VAL A 192 -27.64 16.47 2.93
CA VAL A 192 -28.77 15.60 3.28
C VAL A 192 -28.69 14.36 2.42
N ARG A 193 -28.81 13.20 3.05
CA ARG A 193 -28.76 11.91 2.37
C ARG A 193 -29.92 11.83 1.39
N ASP A 194 -29.61 11.71 0.10
CA ASP A 194 -30.58 11.19 -0.84
C ASP A 194 -30.92 9.76 -0.38
N LYS A 195 -32.15 9.55 0.09
CA LYS A 195 -32.67 8.21 0.43
C LYS A 195 -32.81 7.38 -0.85
N VAL A 196 -31.70 7.01 -1.45
CA VAL A 196 -31.65 5.86 -2.36
C VAL A 196 -31.55 4.66 -1.45
N GLU A 197 -32.70 4.23 -0.93
CA GLU A 197 -32.80 2.95 -0.25
C GLU A 197 -32.26 1.90 -1.24
N PRO A 198 -31.16 1.20 -0.92
CA PRO A 198 -30.70 0.14 -1.79
C PRO A 198 -31.86 -0.84 -1.90
N SER A 199 -32.41 -0.98 -3.11
CA SER A 199 -33.54 -1.89 -3.33
C SER A 199 -33.21 -3.25 -2.72
N GLU A 200 -34.21 -3.99 -2.19
CA GLU A 200 -34.00 -5.34 -1.64
C GLU A 200 -33.15 -6.21 -2.59
N LYS A 201 -33.36 -6.01 -3.89
CA LYS A 201 -32.59 -6.61 -4.98
C LYS A 201 -31.08 -6.31 -4.93
N ASN A 202 -30.66 -5.09 -4.58
CA ASN A 202 -29.24 -4.74 -4.44
C ASN A 202 -28.61 -5.40 -3.21
N ILE A 203 -29.33 -5.46 -2.09
CA ILE A 203 -28.85 -6.13 -0.87
C ILE A 203 -28.71 -7.65 -1.11
N GLU A 204 -29.67 -8.26 -1.81
CA GLU A 204 -29.59 -9.66 -2.21
C GLU A 204 -28.42 -9.90 -3.18
N LEU A 205 -28.17 -8.97 -4.09
CA LEU A 205 -27.08 -9.05 -5.05
C LEU A 205 -25.71 -8.96 -4.37
N GLU A 206 -25.53 -8.07 -3.39
CA GLU A 206 -24.31 -7.96 -2.59
C GLU A 206 -24.03 -9.25 -1.80
N LYS A 207 -25.04 -9.78 -1.08
CA LYS A 207 -24.90 -11.06 -0.36
C LYS A 207 -24.53 -12.21 -1.28
N LEU A 208 -25.17 -12.29 -2.45
CA LEU A 208 -24.85 -13.30 -3.46
C LEU A 208 -23.41 -13.13 -3.98
N THR A 209 -22.96 -11.89 -4.15
CA THR A 209 -21.59 -11.56 -4.60
C THR A 209 -20.56 -12.05 -3.59
N ASP A 210 -20.74 -11.75 -2.30
CA ASP A 210 -19.83 -12.15 -1.22
C ASP A 210 -19.75 -13.67 -1.06
N GLU A 211 -20.89 -14.35 -1.13
CA GLU A 211 -20.94 -15.81 -1.04
C GLU A 211 -20.25 -16.48 -2.23
N ILE A 212 -20.49 -15.98 -3.45
CA ILE A 212 -19.82 -16.51 -4.66
C ILE A 212 -18.32 -16.25 -4.61
N LEU A 213 -17.89 -15.09 -4.12
CA LEU A 213 -16.47 -14.77 -3.92
C LEU A 213 -15.83 -15.76 -2.95
N THR A 214 -16.47 -15.99 -1.81
CA THR A 214 -16.00 -16.93 -0.78
C THR A 214 -15.88 -18.35 -1.33
N ILE A 215 -16.92 -18.84 -2.01
CA ILE A 215 -16.92 -20.17 -2.65
C ILE A 215 -15.77 -20.29 -3.67
N THR A 216 -15.57 -19.26 -4.48
CA THR A 216 -14.50 -19.25 -5.49
C THR A 216 -13.15 -19.37 -4.82
N GLN A 217 -12.91 -18.60 -3.76
CA GLN A 217 -11.65 -18.61 -3.03
C GLN A 217 -11.36 -19.98 -2.41
N GLU A 218 -12.35 -20.59 -1.72
CA GLU A 218 -12.23 -21.93 -1.13
C GLU A 218 -11.85 -22.99 -2.18
N VAL A 219 -12.54 -22.98 -3.32
CA VAL A 219 -12.32 -23.93 -4.42
C VAL A 219 -10.91 -23.86 -4.97
N VAL A 220 -10.42 -22.64 -5.18
CA VAL A 220 -9.14 -22.43 -5.83
C VAL A 220 -7.98 -22.66 -4.84
N GLU A 221 -8.17 -22.33 -3.55
CA GLU A 221 -7.23 -22.65 -2.47
C GLU A 221 -7.11 -24.16 -2.20
N GLU A 222 -8.21 -24.92 -2.20
CA GLU A 222 -8.20 -26.38 -1.95
C GLU A 222 -7.33 -27.13 -2.97
N LYS A 223 -7.26 -26.62 -4.20
CA LYS A 223 -6.45 -27.18 -5.28
C LYS A 223 -4.99 -26.72 -5.27
N GLY A 224 -4.63 -25.80 -4.38
CA GLY A 224 -3.27 -25.29 -4.25
C GLY A 224 -2.86 -24.32 -5.36
N TYR A 225 -3.81 -23.65 -6.01
CA TYR A 225 -3.51 -22.61 -6.99
C TYR A 225 -3.20 -21.28 -6.28
N THR A 226 -2.16 -20.57 -6.73
CA THR A 226 -1.91 -19.19 -6.29
C THR A 226 -2.86 -18.26 -7.04
N ILE A 227 -3.76 -17.61 -6.30
CA ILE A 227 -4.68 -16.60 -6.83
C ILE A 227 -4.04 -15.22 -6.70
N LEU A 228 -4.02 -14.46 -7.78
CA LEU A 228 -3.57 -13.06 -7.80
C LEU A 228 -4.71 -12.10 -7.46
N ALA A 229 -5.89 -12.34 -8.05
CA ALA A 229 -7.11 -11.61 -7.75
C ALA A 229 -8.36 -12.48 -8.01
N SER A 230 -9.40 -12.28 -7.21
CA SER A 230 -10.73 -12.81 -7.46
C SER A 230 -11.77 -11.69 -7.40
N GLY A 231 -12.62 -11.61 -8.42
CA GLY A 231 -13.67 -10.60 -8.49
C GLY A 231 -14.95 -11.17 -9.07
N VAL A 232 -16.08 -10.77 -8.49
CA VAL A 232 -17.41 -11.17 -8.94
C VAL A 232 -18.07 -9.95 -9.55
N THR A 233 -18.38 -10.00 -10.84
CA THR A 233 -19.15 -8.94 -11.50
C THR A 233 -20.57 -9.42 -11.67
N THR A 234 -21.51 -8.80 -10.96
CA THR A 234 -22.92 -9.13 -11.06
C THR A 234 -23.63 -8.15 -11.99
N ASN A 235 -23.84 -8.56 -13.24
CA ASN A 235 -24.93 -8.02 -14.05
C ASN A 235 -26.20 -8.82 -13.67
N PRO A 236 -27.41 -8.24 -13.64
CA PRO A 236 -28.67 -8.96 -13.36
C PRO A 236 -28.93 -10.24 -14.20
N LYS A 237 -28.10 -10.57 -15.20
CA LYS A 237 -28.17 -11.81 -15.98
C LYS A 237 -26.86 -12.60 -16.08
N LYS A 238 -25.76 -12.10 -15.52
CA LYS A 238 -24.43 -12.71 -15.68
C LYS A 238 -23.57 -12.37 -14.49
N VAL A 239 -23.26 -13.39 -13.70
CA VAL A 239 -22.18 -13.34 -12.71
C VAL A 239 -20.93 -13.83 -13.42
N SER A 240 -19.92 -12.96 -13.55
CA SER A 240 -18.60 -13.36 -14.03
C SER A 240 -17.61 -13.40 -12.87
N VAL A 241 -17.07 -14.58 -12.61
CA VAL A 241 -15.99 -14.77 -11.63
C VAL A 241 -14.67 -14.72 -12.36
N LYS A 242 -13.85 -13.70 -12.08
CA LYS A 242 -12.48 -13.60 -12.59
C LYS A 242 -11.54 -14.22 -11.57
N VAL A 243 -10.69 -15.16 -12.00
CA VAL A 243 -9.62 -15.73 -11.18
C VAL A 243 -8.31 -15.49 -11.89
N GLY A 244 -7.46 -14.62 -11.34
CA GLY A 244 -6.08 -14.43 -11.79
C GLY A 244 -5.21 -15.56 -11.25
N ILE A 245 -4.56 -16.34 -12.13
CA ILE A 245 -3.65 -17.42 -11.71
C ILE A 245 -2.20 -17.10 -12.06
N GLU A 246 -1.29 -17.40 -11.15
CA GLU A 246 0.14 -17.32 -11.39
C GLU A 246 0.61 -18.47 -12.30
N GLY A 247 1.55 -18.21 -13.22
CA GLY A 247 2.21 -19.25 -14.03
C GLY A 247 2.32 -18.95 -15.52
N THR A 248 2.79 -19.96 -16.26
CA THR A 248 2.98 -19.86 -17.72
C THR A 248 1.65 -19.90 -18.47
N GLU A 249 1.62 -19.41 -19.72
CA GLU A 249 0.47 -19.59 -20.62
C GLU A 249 0.02 -21.06 -20.70
N GLN A 250 0.99 -21.97 -20.66
CA GLN A 250 0.70 -23.40 -20.72
C GLN A 250 0.02 -23.89 -19.43
N HIS A 251 0.51 -23.48 -18.26
CA HIS A 251 -0.13 -23.77 -16.98
C HIS A 251 -1.58 -23.25 -16.96
N TYR A 252 -1.80 -22.01 -17.40
CA TYR A 252 -3.13 -21.43 -17.54
C TYR A 252 -4.05 -22.27 -18.44
N LYS A 253 -3.59 -22.66 -19.64
CA LYS A 253 -4.37 -23.49 -20.57
C LYS A 253 -4.73 -24.86 -19.99
N GLU A 254 -3.89 -25.43 -19.13
CA GLU A 254 -4.11 -26.73 -18.49
C GLU A 254 -5.15 -26.68 -17.36
N VAL A 255 -5.17 -25.59 -16.58
CA VAL A 255 -5.98 -25.50 -15.35
C VAL A 255 -7.27 -24.71 -15.52
N LYS A 256 -7.36 -23.80 -16.51
CA LYS A 256 -8.50 -22.92 -16.75
C LYS A 256 -9.84 -23.66 -16.71
N ASN A 257 -10.02 -24.64 -17.58
CA ASN A 257 -11.30 -25.37 -17.70
C ASN A 257 -11.65 -26.14 -16.43
N GLN A 258 -10.65 -26.59 -15.66
CA GLN A 258 -10.87 -27.32 -14.42
C GLN A 258 -11.40 -26.39 -13.33
N ILE A 259 -10.81 -25.19 -13.22
CA ILE A 259 -11.26 -24.16 -12.28
C ILE A 259 -12.66 -23.68 -12.66
N GLU A 260 -12.90 -23.36 -13.94
CA GLU A 260 -14.22 -22.93 -14.43
C GLU A 260 -15.31 -23.94 -14.09
N LYS A 261 -15.05 -25.23 -14.37
CA LYS A 261 -15.99 -26.30 -14.07
C LYS A 261 -16.22 -26.46 -12.57
N HIS A 262 -15.17 -26.47 -11.76
CA HIS A 262 -15.31 -26.75 -10.34
C HIS A 262 -16.02 -25.61 -9.59
N VAL A 263 -15.66 -24.36 -9.89
CA VAL A 263 -16.37 -23.19 -9.34
C VAL A 263 -17.83 -23.21 -9.76
N HIS A 264 -18.12 -23.49 -11.04
CA HIS A 264 -19.49 -23.64 -11.53
C HIS A 264 -20.26 -24.72 -10.76
N ASP A 265 -19.68 -25.92 -10.61
CA ASP A 265 -20.34 -27.07 -9.98
C ASP A 265 -20.64 -26.81 -8.50
N VAL A 266 -19.72 -26.17 -7.76
CA VAL A 266 -19.92 -25.83 -6.34
C VAL A 266 -20.98 -24.75 -6.17
N ILE A 267 -20.96 -23.70 -7.01
CA ILE A 267 -22.00 -22.66 -6.93
C ILE A 267 -23.36 -23.26 -7.32
N TYR A 268 -23.44 -24.06 -8.38
CA TYR A 268 -24.67 -24.73 -8.80
C TYR A 268 -25.21 -25.67 -7.72
N ALA A 269 -24.36 -26.42 -7.02
CA ALA A 269 -24.79 -27.29 -5.93
C ALA A 269 -25.38 -26.51 -4.75
N LYS A 270 -24.83 -25.32 -4.44
CA LYS A 270 -25.27 -24.49 -3.31
C LYS A 270 -26.47 -23.60 -3.64
N LYS A 271 -26.60 -23.16 -4.90
CA LYS A 271 -27.58 -22.13 -5.32
C LYS A 271 -28.61 -22.62 -6.33
N HIS A 272 -28.39 -23.78 -6.94
CA HIS A 272 -29.23 -24.33 -8.01
C HIS A 272 -29.39 -23.41 -9.23
N GLU A 273 -28.48 -22.46 -9.39
CA GLU A 273 -28.44 -21.48 -10.49
C GLU A 273 -27.16 -21.66 -11.30
N LYS A 274 -27.25 -21.44 -12.62
CA LYS A 274 -26.11 -21.53 -13.53
C LYS A 274 -25.43 -20.17 -13.63
N PHE A 275 -24.14 -20.13 -13.35
CA PHE A 275 -23.30 -18.94 -13.40
C PHE A 275 -22.21 -19.09 -14.47
N GLU A 276 -21.75 -17.99 -15.06
CA GLU A 276 -20.66 -18.02 -16.04
C GLU A 276 -19.33 -17.74 -15.34
N VAL A 277 -18.50 -18.76 -15.19
CA VAL A 277 -17.17 -18.61 -14.59
C VAL A 277 -16.17 -18.27 -15.70
N GLU A 278 -15.42 -17.18 -15.58
CA GLU A 278 -14.43 -16.75 -16.57
C GLU A 278 -13.04 -16.66 -15.93
N VAL A 279 -12.24 -17.71 -16.08
CA VAL A 279 -10.88 -17.71 -15.55
C VAL A 279 -9.96 -16.99 -16.53
N LYS A 280 -9.22 -15.97 -16.05
CA LYS A 280 -8.29 -15.18 -16.86
C LYS A 280 -6.89 -15.30 -16.29
N ARG A 281 -5.91 -15.48 -17.18
CA ARG A 281 -4.52 -15.24 -16.81
C ARG A 281 -4.33 -13.74 -16.65
N GLU A 282 -3.79 -13.29 -15.53
CA GLU A 282 -3.24 -11.94 -15.49
C GLU A 282 -2.01 -11.91 -16.41
N SER A 283 -1.99 -10.91 -17.29
CA SER A 283 -0.85 -10.65 -18.14
C SER A 283 0.37 -10.26 -17.31
N GLU A 284 1.57 -10.48 -17.86
CA GLU A 284 2.81 -10.02 -17.21
C GLU A 284 2.79 -8.51 -16.93
N ASP A 285 2.11 -7.73 -17.78
CA ASP A 285 1.98 -6.29 -17.62
C ASP A 285 1.01 -5.91 -16.49
N GLU A 286 -0.06 -6.70 -16.24
CA GLU A 286 -0.94 -6.52 -15.08
C GLU A 286 -0.21 -6.82 -13.76
N ILE A 287 0.56 -7.92 -13.70
CA ILE A 287 1.37 -8.28 -12.53
C ILE A 287 2.43 -7.21 -12.26
N LYS A 288 3.13 -6.74 -13.31
CA LYS A 288 4.05 -5.61 -13.20
C LYS A 288 3.34 -4.36 -12.72
N GLY A 289 2.15 -4.08 -13.24
CA GLY A 289 1.32 -2.95 -12.82
C GLY A 289 0.99 -2.98 -11.34
N GLN A 290 0.63 -4.14 -10.79
CA GLN A 290 0.38 -4.33 -9.34
C GLN A 290 1.63 -4.05 -8.51
N ASN A 291 2.77 -4.64 -8.90
CA ASN A 291 4.05 -4.44 -8.20
C ASN A 291 4.55 -3.00 -8.25
N TRP A 292 4.23 -2.27 -9.31
CA TRP A 292 4.60 -0.86 -9.47
C TRP A 292 3.60 0.11 -8.83
N GLN A 293 2.39 -0.30 -8.42
CA GLN A 293 1.41 0.60 -7.80
C GLN A 293 1.97 1.39 -6.60
N PRO A 294 2.67 0.76 -5.63
CA PRO A 294 3.21 1.52 -4.50
C PRO A 294 4.27 2.54 -4.92
N ILE A 295 5.00 2.27 -6.01
CA ILE A 295 5.96 3.20 -6.60
C ILE A 295 5.22 4.37 -7.25
N PHE A 296 4.16 4.10 -8.02
CA PHE A 296 3.33 5.12 -8.64
C PHE A 296 2.67 6.05 -7.61
N THR A 297 2.10 5.49 -6.55
CA THR A 297 1.54 6.27 -5.43
C THR A 297 2.60 7.13 -4.77
N ALA A 298 3.79 6.58 -4.51
CA ALA A 298 4.89 7.34 -3.93
C ALA A 298 5.33 8.51 -4.83
N VAL A 299 5.48 8.28 -6.13
CA VAL A 299 5.83 9.34 -7.09
C VAL A 299 4.76 10.42 -7.10
N MET A 300 3.48 10.05 -7.22
CA MET A 300 2.36 10.99 -7.23
C MET A 300 2.35 11.88 -5.97
N GLU A 301 2.41 11.26 -4.79
CA GLU A 301 2.35 11.96 -3.50
C GLU A 301 3.56 12.86 -3.29
N GLU A 302 4.77 12.33 -3.47
CA GLU A 302 6.00 13.06 -3.18
C GLU A 302 6.20 14.22 -4.15
N THR A 303 5.92 14.01 -5.44
CA THR A 303 6.07 15.08 -6.44
C THR A 303 5.08 16.21 -6.19
N HIS A 304 3.83 15.91 -5.85
CA HIS A 304 2.85 16.93 -5.45
C HIS A 304 3.25 17.64 -4.14
N LYS A 305 3.70 16.88 -3.12
CA LYS A 305 4.19 17.43 -1.84
C LYS A 305 5.34 18.42 -2.05
N LYS A 306 6.25 18.11 -2.97
CA LYS A 306 7.43 18.94 -3.26
C LYS A 306 7.15 20.07 -4.26
N PHE A 307 6.28 19.83 -5.24
CA PHE A 307 5.94 20.74 -6.32
C PHE A 307 4.42 20.79 -6.47
N LYS A 308 3.78 21.79 -5.84
CA LYS A 308 2.32 21.93 -5.80
C LYS A 308 1.68 22.11 -7.17
N GLU A 309 2.47 22.47 -8.17
CA GLU A 309 2.05 22.50 -9.57
C GLU A 309 1.75 21.11 -10.12
N THR A 310 2.33 20.05 -9.56
CA THR A 310 2.04 18.66 -9.94
C THR A 310 0.71 18.25 -9.33
N ASN A 311 -0.33 18.14 -10.14
CA ASN A 311 -1.72 18.01 -9.69
C ASN A 311 -2.45 16.80 -10.30
N GLY A 312 -1.73 15.96 -11.04
CA GLY A 312 -2.29 14.72 -11.54
C GLY A 312 -1.23 13.72 -11.93
N PHE A 313 -1.64 12.46 -11.97
CA PHE A 313 -0.77 11.34 -12.27
C PHE A 313 -1.46 10.39 -13.26
N ALA A 314 -0.69 9.78 -14.14
CA ALA A 314 -1.11 8.67 -14.98
C ALA A 314 0.09 7.79 -15.29
N TYR A 315 -0.16 6.55 -15.69
CA TYR A 315 0.89 5.65 -16.17
C TYR A 315 0.36 4.77 -17.29
N SER A 316 1.28 4.20 -18.09
CA SER A 316 0.93 3.20 -19.09
C SER A 316 2.09 2.25 -19.35
N PHE A 317 1.81 0.95 -19.40
CA PHE A 317 2.76 -0.05 -19.91
C PHE A 317 2.74 -0.17 -21.44
N HIS A 318 1.83 0.57 -22.10
CA HIS A 318 1.66 0.58 -23.56
C HIS A 318 1.55 2.01 -24.12
N PRO A 319 2.43 2.40 -25.06
CA PRO A 319 3.54 1.62 -25.62
C PRO A 319 4.64 1.34 -24.58
N LYS A 320 5.50 0.34 -24.84
CA LYS A 320 6.76 0.17 -24.08
C LYS A 320 7.74 1.29 -24.49
N PRO A 321 8.62 1.77 -23.60
CA PRO A 321 8.79 1.40 -22.18
C PRO A 321 7.67 1.97 -21.29
N LEU A 322 7.62 1.59 -20.01
CA LEU A 322 6.63 2.10 -19.04
C LEU A 322 6.63 3.64 -19.05
N GLU A 323 5.49 4.27 -19.28
CA GLU A 323 5.32 5.72 -19.17
C GLU A 323 4.79 6.09 -17.79
N ILE A 324 5.49 6.99 -17.09
CA ILE A 324 5.06 7.64 -15.85
C ILE A 324 4.77 9.10 -16.19
N ILE A 325 3.52 9.53 -16.05
CA ILE A 325 3.04 10.82 -16.55
C ILE A 325 2.63 11.69 -15.36
N LEU A 326 3.33 12.81 -15.19
CA LEU A 326 3.00 13.86 -14.23
C LEU A 326 2.29 15.00 -14.95
N LYS A 327 1.07 15.30 -14.51
CA LYS A 327 0.28 16.43 -15.01
C LYS A 327 0.54 17.61 -14.10
N THR A 328 0.79 18.77 -14.70
CA THR A 328 1.14 19.98 -13.96
C THR A 328 0.28 21.16 -14.37
N SER A 329 0.20 22.20 -13.52
CA SER A 329 -0.39 23.50 -13.84
C SER A 329 0.57 24.45 -14.57
N LEU A 330 1.75 23.97 -14.96
CA LEU A 330 2.75 24.78 -15.65
C LEU A 330 2.21 25.31 -16.99
N SER A 331 2.64 26.52 -17.36
CA SER A 331 2.35 27.16 -18.65
C SER A 331 3.62 27.23 -19.49
N LYS A 332 3.53 27.19 -20.83
CA LYS A 332 4.71 27.25 -21.72
C LYS A 332 5.50 28.57 -21.56
N GLY A 333 6.82 28.47 -21.42
CA GLY A 333 7.80 29.56 -21.26
C GLY A 333 9.23 29.00 -21.04
N GLU A 334 10.28 29.83 -21.10
CA GLU A 334 11.68 29.38 -20.89
C GLU A 334 11.93 28.85 -19.47
N GLU A 335 11.36 29.49 -18.43
CA GLU A 335 11.45 29.03 -17.03
C GLU A 335 10.71 27.68 -16.79
N THR A 336 9.92 27.23 -17.76
CA THR A 336 9.07 26.03 -17.65
C THR A 336 9.84 24.74 -17.87
N GLU A 337 10.91 24.75 -18.69
CA GLU A 337 11.66 23.55 -19.02
C GLU A 337 12.58 23.11 -17.87
N GLU A 338 13.30 24.05 -17.24
CA GLU A 338 14.12 23.77 -16.05
C GLU A 338 13.27 23.27 -14.87
N GLN A 339 12.08 23.85 -14.68
CA GLN A 339 11.16 23.38 -13.64
C GLN A 339 10.62 21.98 -13.95
N ALA A 340 10.30 21.68 -15.21
CA ALA A 340 9.88 20.34 -15.62
C ALA A 340 11.00 19.31 -15.42
N GLU A 341 12.26 19.66 -15.72
CA GLU A 341 13.42 18.80 -15.48
C GLU A 341 13.61 18.53 -13.97
N ARG A 342 13.46 19.55 -13.11
CA ARG A 342 13.53 19.37 -11.65
C ARG A 342 12.44 18.43 -11.12
N ILE A 343 11.21 18.53 -11.62
CA ILE A 343 10.11 17.65 -11.25
C ILE A 343 10.42 16.22 -11.70
N GLU A 344 10.88 16.06 -12.93
CA GLU A 344 11.26 14.76 -13.50
C GLU A 344 12.37 14.09 -12.69
N GLU A 345 13.44 14.83 -12.39
CA GLU A 345 14.59 14.33 -11.65
C GLU A 345 14.19 13.91 -10.22
N TYR A 346 13.33 14.67 -9.55
CA TYR A 346 12.80 14.28 -8.25
C TYR A 346 11.94 13.01 -8.33
N ALA A 347 11.02 12.93 -9.31
CA ALA A 347 10.19 11.76 -9.55
C ALA A 347 11.02 10.50 -9.81
N ARG A 348 12.08 10.62 -10.63
CA ARG A 348 13.04 9.56 -10.91
C ARG A 348 13.68 9.02 -9.64
N GLN A 349 14.10 9.89 -8.74
CA GLN A 349 14.73 9.48 -7.49
C GLN A 349 13.73 8.82 -6.52
N VAL A 350 12.48 9.27 -6.48
CA VAL A 350 11.41 8.58 -5.74
C VAL A 350 11.20 7.17 -6.29
N VAL A 351 11.17 6.99 -7.62
CA VAL A 351 11.12 5.66 -8.27
C VAL A 351 12.29 4.79 -7.80
N GLU A 352 13.51 5.31 -7.85
CA GLU A 352 14.71 4.54 -7.47
C GLU A 352 14.69 4.08 -6.01
N VAL A 353 14.31 4.98 -5.09
CA VAL A 353 14.21 4.69 -3.66
C VAL A 353 13.15 3.62 -3.41
N LYS A 354 11.93 3.85 -3.91
CA LYS A 354 10.80 2.96 -3.61
C LYS A 354 10.93 1.60 -4.29
N ARG A 355 11.49 1.55 -5.51
CA ARG A 355 11.82 0.30 -6.21
C ARG A 355 12.83 -0.54 -5.42
N LYS A 356 13.91 0.09 -4.92
CA LYS A 356 14.94 -0.61 -4.12
C LYS A 356 14.35 -1.10 -2.79
N GLU A 357 13.54 -0.29 -2.12
CA GLU A 357 12.84 -0.66 -0.87
C GLU A 357 11.96 -1.90 -1.07
N LEU A 358 11.21 -1.95 -2.17
CA LEU A 358 10.25 -3.02 -2.47
C LEU A 358 10.85 -4.21 -3.23
N SER A 359 12.14 -4.16 -3.58
CA SER A 359 12.80 -5.17 -4.41
C SER A 359 12.08 -5.46 -5.74
N VAL A 360 11.47 -4.43 -6.34
CA VAL A 360 10.76 -4.53 -7.61
C VAL A 360 11.77 -4.58 -8.77
N GLU A 361 11.49 -5.40 -9.78
CA GLU A 361 12.35 -5.57 -10.96
C GLU A 361 12.62 -4.23 -11.67
N ALA A 362 13.87 -4.05 -12.09
CA ALA A 362 14.27 -2.93 -12.92
C ALA A 362 13.73 -3.11 -14.34
N ILE A 363 12.89 -2.19 -14.79
CA ILE A 363 12.44 -2.12 -16.18
C ILE A 363 12.71 -0.73 -16.74
N PRO A 364 12.94 -0.58 -18.05
CA PRO A 364 13.02 0.74 -18.66
C PRO A 364 11.70 1.50 -18.49
N TYR A 365 11.80 2.78 -18.17
CA TYR A 365 10.64 3.67 -18.02
C TYR A 365 10.96 5.07 -18.52
N LYS A 366 9.93 5.80 -18.92
CA LYS A 366 10.02 7.19 -19.34
C LYS A 366 9.15 8.04 -18.43
N ILE A 367 9.70 9.11 -17.88
CA ILE A 367 8.92 10.11 -17.14
C ILE A 367 8.53 11.22 -18.11
N ILE A 368 7.25 11.58 -18.14
CA ILE A 368 6.68 12.61 -19.01
C ILE A 368 6.02 13.68 -18.14
N ILE A 369 6.42 14.94 -18.32
CA ILE A 369 5.79 16.10 -17.69
C ILE A 369 4.85 16.76 -18.69
N ARG A 370 3.59 16.96 -18.30
CA ARG A 370 2.56 17.63 -19.11
C ARG A 370 2.17 18.98 -18.51
N ASP A 371 1.92 19.96 -19.37
CA ASP A 371 1.37 21.26 -19.00
C ASP A 371 -0.13 21.19 -18.64
N LYS A 372 -0.68 22.35 -18.27
CA LYS A 372 -2.10 22.53 -17.98
C LYS A 372 -3.03 22.18 -19.14
N ASP A 373 -2.55 22.26 -20.38
CA ASP A 373 -3.29 21.91 -21.61
C ASP A 373 -3.06 20.43 -22.00
N HIS A 374 -2.44 19.64 -21.11
CA HIS A 374 -2.06 18.24 -21.29
C HIS A 374 -1.06 17.98 -22.42
N LYS A 375 -0.36 19.02 -22.89
CA LYS A 375 0.71 18.89 -23.87
C LYS A 375 2.01 18.54 -23.16
N LYS A 376 2.84 17.73 -23.81
CA LYS A 376 4.16 17.34 -23.30
C LYS A 376 5.06 18.58 -23.21
N LEU A 377 5.60 18.83 -22.02
CA LEU A 377 6.63 19.83 -21.75
C LEU A 377 8.02 19.22 -21.75
N TYR A 378 8.18 18.08 -21.10
CA TYR A 378 9.47 17.41 -20.92
C TYR A 378 9.26 15.89 -20.93
N GLU A 379 10.26 15.15 -21.40
CA GLU A 379 10.32 13.70 -21.18
C GLU A 379 11.76 13.21 -21.12
N LYS A 380 12.00 12.17 -20.31
CA LYS A 380 13.30 11.52 -20.19
C LYS A 380 13.17 10.02 -20.03
N LEU A 381 13.98 9.29 -20.78
CA LEU A 381 14.05 7.84 -20.75
C LEU A 381 15.10 7.37 -19.74
N HIS A 382 14.73 6.38 -18.93
CA HIS A 382 15.58 5.70 -17.96
C HIS A 382 15.59 4.21 -18.28
N ASN A 383 16.78 3.61 -18.21
CA ASN A 383 17.00 2.19 -18.53
C ASN A 383 17.26 1.36 -17.29
#